data_AF-A0A7Y1V4R9-F1
#
_entry.id   AF-A0A7Y1V4R9-F1
#
_cell.length_a   1.000
_cell.length_b   1.000
_cell.length_c   1.000
_cell.angle_alpha   90.00
_cell.angle_beta   90.00
_cell.angle_gamma   90.00
#
_symmetry.space_group_name_H-M   'P 1'
#
loop_
_entity.id
_entity.type
_entity.pdbx_description
1 polymer ?
#
loop_
_entity_poly.entity_id
_entity_poly.type
_entity_poly.pdbx_seq_one_letter_code
_entity_poly.pdbx_strand_id
1 'polypeptide(L)'
;MIETTLVTWIIAIFGVITFLPLLGAQIVMIFQPNGQKAKDLLIGKGEDWRDKTHFRSALAFAWADIIVILPLYVLGTILAFNGQLWGYVIWISVGFLSIYFSIIFWVFEKEYTYKSVGWIAYFTYFWGFFLYWGLGAIIHSVLQMSN
;
A
#
# COMPACT_ATOMS: atom_id res chain seq x y z
N MET A 1 -20.87 10.94 17.23
CA MET A 1 -19.53 10.87 16.61
C MET A 1 -18.91 9.59 17.09
N ILE A 2 -18.32 8.79 16.19
CA ILE A 2 -17.67 7.53 16.56
C ILE A 2 -16.40 7.88 17.34
N GLU A 3 -16.22 7.29 18.51
CA GLU A 3 -15.04 7.57 19.33
C GLU A 3 -13.78 6.92 18.73
N THR A 4 -12.67 7.67 18.72
CA THR A 4 -11.37 7.16 18.28
C THR A 4 -10.82 6.22 19.35
N THR A 5 -10.62 4.96 18.97
CA THR A 5 -10.09 3.93 19.88
C THR A 5 -8.58 3.73 19.72
N LEU A 6 -7.96 3.01 20.66
CA LEU A 6 -6.57 2.56 20.51
C LEU A 6 -6.35 1.76 19.21
N VAL A 7 -7.33 0.95 18.81
CA VAL A 7 -7.27 0.18 17.55
C VAL A 7 -7.26 1.11 16.34
N THR A 8 -8.01 2.22 16.39
CA THR A 8 -8.01 3.26 15.34
C THR A 8 -6.61 3.85 15.15
N TRP A 9 -5.91 4.14 16.25
CA TRP A 9 -4.51 4.56 16.22
C TRP A 9 -3.58 3.51 15.62
N ILE A 10 -3.73 2.24 16.02
CA ILE A 10 -2.90 1.14 15.50
C ILE A 10 -3.07 1.00 13.98
N ILE A 11 -4.31 1.01 13.48
CA ILE A 11 -4.59 0.91 12.04
C ILE A 11 -3.99 2.10 11.28
N ALA A 12 -4.11 3.31 11.80
CA ALA A 12 -3.54 4.50 11.16
C ALA A 12 -2.01 4.48 11.16
N ILE A 13 -1.36 4.13 12.28
CA ILE A 13 0.10 4.05 12.32
C ILE A 13 0.60 2.94 11.39
N PHE A 14 -0.04 1.78 11.41
CA PHE A 14 0.33 0.68 10.55
C PHE A 14 0.14 1.02 9.06
N GLY A 15 -0.91 1.77 8.71
CA GLY A 15 -1.10 2.28 7.36
C GLY A 15 0.01 3.24 6.93
N VAL A 16 0.44 4.15 7.80
CA VAL A 16 1.58 5.04 7.51
C VAL A 16 2.86 4.22 7.28
N ILE A 17 3.14 3.24 8.12
CA ILE A 17 4.31 2.36 7.97
C ILE A 17 4.25 1.58 6.63
N THR A 18 3.05 1.19 6.19
CA THR A 18 2.84 0.47 4.94
C THR A 18 3.02 1.37 3.71
N PHE A 19 2.37 2.53 3.70
CA PHE A 19 2.29 3.39 2.51
C PHE A 19 3.43 4.42 2.39
N LEU A 20 4.07 4.84 3.48
CA LEU A 20 5.10 5.88 3.43
C LEU A 20 6.38 5.46 2.68
N PRO A 21 6.95 4.27 2.90
CA PRO A 21 8.12 3.82 2.13
C PRO A 21 7.79 3.64 0.66
N LEU A 22 6.58 3.16 0.37
CA LEU A 22 6.04 3.00 -0.98
C LEU A 22 5.96 4.37 -1.69
N LEU A 23 5.41 5.38 -1.01
CA LEU A 23 5.34 6.76 -1.53
C LEU A 23 6.73 7.29 -1.91
N GLY A 24 7.75 7.03 -1.08
CA GLY A 24 9.14 7.37 -1.39
C GLY A 24 9.63 6.72 -2.69
N ALA A 25 9.37 5.43 -2.88
CA ALA A 25 9.72 4.72 -4.10
C ALA A 25 8.95 5.26 -5.32
N GLN A 26 7.67 5.61 -5.15
CA GLN A 26 6.80 6.12 -6.21
C GLN A 26 7.18 7.49 -6.71
N ILE A 27 7.55 8.38 -5.79
CA ILE A 27 8.11 9.70 -6.13
C ILE A 27 9.34 9.53 -7.02
N VAL A 28 10.27 8.64 -6.66
CA VAL A 28 11.46 8.37 -7.49
C VAL A 28 11.08 7.85 -8.87
N MET A 29 10.12 6.92 -8.95
CA MET A 29 9.66 6.37 -10.23
C MET A 29 9.00 7.43 -11.13
N ILE A 30 8.24 8.36 -10.56
CA ILE A 30 7.51 9.37 -11.34
C ILE A 30 8.45 10.48 -11.83
N PHE A 31 9.35 10.96 -10.98
CA PHE A 31 10.26 12.05 -11.34
C PHE A 31 11.50 11.58 -12.11
N GLN A 32 11.96 10.35 -11.88
CA GLN A 32 13.15 9.80 -12.54
C GLN A 32 12.89 8.39 -13.10
N PRO A 33 11.86 8.20 -13.96
CA PRO A 33 11.45 6.87 -14.42
C PRO A 33 12.58 6.10 -15.09
N ASN A 34 13.41 6.76 -15.88
CA ASN A 34 14.54 6.14 -16.57
C ASN A 34 15.87 6.23 -15.79
N GLY A 35 15.85 6.79 -14.58
CA GLY A 35 17.04 6.99 -13.75
C GLY A 35 17.52 5.71 -13.08
N GLN A 36 18.82 5.62 -12.79
CA GLN A 36 19.40 4.45 -12.15
C GLN A 36 18.74 4.13 -10.80
N LYS A 37 18.32 5.14 -10.03
CA LYS A 37 17.61 4.94 -8.77
C LYS A 37 16.27 4.23 -8.94
N ALA A 38 15.47 4.63 -9.94
CA ALA A 38 14.19 3.96 -10.23
C ALA A 38 14.43 2.53 -10.73
N LYS A 39 15.47 2.32 -11.55
CA LYS A 39 15.91 0.99 -11.95
C LYS A 39 16.33 0.14 -10.76
N ASP A 40 17.13 0.66 -9.83
CA ASP A 40 17.59 -0.09 -8.66
C ASP A 40 16.41 -0.47 -7.73
N LEU A 41 15.43 0.44 -7.56
CA LEU A 41 14.23 0.19 -6.76
C LEU A 41 13.31 -0.86 -7.39
N LEU A 42 13.23 -0.91 -8.71
CA LEU A 42 12.39 -1.85 -9.43
C LEU A 42 13.13 -3.17 -9.70
N ILE A 43 14.24 -3.09 -10.39
CA ILE A 43 14.91 -4.22 -11.05
C ILE A 43 15.73 -5.05 -10.04
N GLY A 44 16.07 -4.49 -8.87
CA GLY A 44 17.19 -5.03 -8.11
C GLY A 44 18.47 -4.88 -8.93
N LYS A 45 19.63 -4.87 -8.27
CA LYS A 45 20.90 -4.54 -8.94
C LYS A 45 21.22 -5.54 -10.07
N GLY A 46 20.98 -5.16 -11.33
CA GLY A 46 21.70 -5.72 -12.49
C GLY A 46 20.97 -6.70 -13.41
N GLU A 47 19.65 -6.83 -13.39
CA GLU A 47 18.94 -7.78 -14.28
C GLU A 47 18.16 -7.08 -15.41
N ASP A 48 18.75 -7.01 -16.61
CA ASP A 48 18.19 -6.36 -17.83
C ASP A 48 16.83 -6.91 -18.32
N TRP A 49 16.33 -8.02 -17.75
CA TRP A 49 15.17 -8.74 -18.26
C TRP A 49 13.82 -8.37 -17.61
N ARG A 50 13.78 -7.44 -16.63
CA ARG A 50 12.50 -6.89 -16.14
C ARG A 50 11.84 -6.15 -17.29
N ASP A 51 10.92 -6.86 -17.96
CA ASP A 51 10.34 -6.49 -19.24
C ASP A 51 9.84 -5.04 -19.22
N LYS A 52 9.91 -4.33 -20.36
CA LYS A 52 9.38 -2.96 -20.49
C LYS A 52 7.93 -2.90 -19.99
N THR A 53 7.21 -4.01 -20.12
CA THR A 53 5.87 -4.25 -19.58
C THR A 53 5.80 -4.15 -18.06
N HIS A 54 6.74 -4.76 -17.34
CA HIS A 54 6.85 -4.68 -15.88
C HIS A 54 7.07 -3.25 -15.43
N PHE A 55 8.03 -2.56 -16.06
CA PHE A 55 8.34 -1.17 -15.75
C PHE A 55 7.11 -0.26 -15.95
N ARG A 56 6.41 -0.42 -17.08
CA ARG A 56 5.18 0.34 -17.36
C ARG A 56 4.08 0.05 -16.34
N SER A 57 3.96 -1.21 -15.91
CA SER A 57 2.96 -1.63 -14.92
C SER A 57 3.28 -1.03 -13.55
N ALA A 58 4.53 -1.10 -13.10
CA ALA A 58 4.97 -0.49 -11.85
C ALA A 58 4.79 1.03 -11.84
N LEU A 59 5.08 1.71 -12.96
CA LEU A 59 4.82 3.14 -13.11
C LEU A 59 3.32 3.47 -13.08
N ALA A 60 2.47 2.63 -13.66
CA ALA A 60 1.02 2.79 -13.57
C ALA A 60 0.50 2.64 -12.14
N PHE A 61 1.03 1.66 -11.38
CA PHE A 61 0.72 1.53 -9.95
C PHE A 61 1.20 2.73 -9.15
N ALA A 62 2.40 3.24 -9.42
CA ALA A 62 2.90 4.45 -8.77
C ALA A 62 1.96 5.65 -8.98
N TRP A 63 1.44 5.84 -10.19
CA TRP A 63 0.45 6.87 -10.47
C TRP A 63 -0.89 6.61 -9.75
N ALA A 64 -1.39 5.38 -9.78
CA ALA A 64 -2.63 5.02 -9.09
C ALA A 64 -2.52 5.29 -7.59
N ASP A 65 -1.37 4.99 -6.99
CA ASP A 65 -1.19 5.17 -5.56
C ASP A 65 -1.10 6.64 -5.16
N ILE A 66 -0.45 7.49 -5.95
CA ILE A 66 -0.41 8.94 -5.69
C ILE A 66 -1.77 9.61 -5.94
N ILE A 67 -2.48 9.24 -7.02
CA ILE A 67 -3.72 9.92 -7.42
C ILE A 67 -4.93 9.41 -6.64
N VAL A 68 -4.95 8.12 -6.28
CA VAL A 68 -6.14 7.47 -5.69
C VAL A 68 -5.87 7.04 -4.26
N ILE A 69 -4.85 6.22 -4.01
CA ILE A 69 -4.68 5.58 -2.69
C ILE A 69 -4.27 6.59 -1.62
N LEU A 70 -3.27 7.42 -1.89
CA LEU A 70 -2.76 8.39 -0.93
C LEU A 70 -3.85 9.40 -0.51
N PRO A 71 -4.59 10.05 -1.42
CA PRO A 71 -5.66 10.97 -1.03
C PRO A 71 -6.77 10.26 -0.24
N LEU A 72 -7.20 9.07 -0.66
CA LEU A 72 -8.22 8.30 0.06
C LEU A 72 -7.74 7.90 1.46
N TYR A 73 -6.49 7.44 1.58
CA TYR A 73 -5.92 7.07 2.87
C TYR A 73 -5.84 8.27 3.82
N VAL A 74 -5.35 9.42 3.35
CA VAL A 74 -5.24 10.66 4.15
C VAL A 74 -6.62 11.16 4.55
N LEU A 75 -7.56 11.26 3.61
CA LEU A 75 -8.93 11.71 3.89
C LEU A 75 -9.66 10.76 4.83
N GLY A 76 -9.59 9.45 4.57
CA GLY A 76 -10.19 8.43 5.41
C GLY A 76 -9.69 8.51 6.85
N THR A 77 -8.38 8.69 7.01
CA THR A 77 -7.74 8.86 8.32
C THR A 77 -8.24 10.12 9.03
N ILE A 78 -8.19 11.30 8.38
CA ILE A 78 -8.66 12.56 8.98
C ILE A 78 -10.13 12.44 9.42
N LEU A 79 -10.98 11.88 8.57
CA LEU A 79 -12.42 11.73 8.86
C LEU A 79 -12.67 10.73 9.99
N ALA A 80 -11.93 9.62 10.03
CA ALA A 80 -12.04 8.61 11.10
C ALA A 80 -11.65 9.20 12.46
N PHE A 81 -10.56 9.99 12.52
CA PHE A 81 -10.13 10.68 13.75
C PHE A 81 -11.10 11.79 14.21
N ASN A 82 -11.83 12.39 13.28
CA ASN A 82 -12.91 13.33 13.57
C ASN A 82 -14.24 12.62 13.93
N GLY A 83 -14.23 11.29 14.07
CA GLY A 83 -15.40 10.49 14.44
C GLY A 83 -16.50 10.48 13.38
N GLN A 84 -16.14 10.74 12.11
CA GLN A 84 -17.08 10.74 10.99
C GLN A 84 -17.19 9.34 10.38
N LEU A 85 -18.43 8.88 10.16
CA LEU A 85 -18.73 7.58 9.56
C LEU A 85 -18.01 7.36 8.22
N TRP A 86 -17.96 8.40 7.39
CA TRP A 86 -17.32 8.34 6.07
C TRP A 86 -15.83 8.01 6.11
N GLY A 87 -15.12 8.32 7.20
CA GLY A 87 -13.72 7.92 7.35
C GLY A 87 -13.53 6.41 7.33
N TYR A 88 -14.41 5.70 8.05
CA TYR A 88 -14.41 4.23 8.11
C TYR A 88 -14.86 3.59 6.79
N VAL A 89 -15.82 4.20 6.09
CA VAL A 89 -16.22 3.76 4.74
C VAL A 89 -15.06 3.88 3.74
N ILE A 90 -14.31 4.98 3.81
CA ILE A 90 -13.12 5.17 2.98
C ILE A 90 -12.03 4.15 3.36
N TRP A 91 -11.80 3.90 4.65
CA TRP A 91 -10.86 2.86 5.09
C TRP A 91 -11.24 1.45 4.60
N ILE A 92 -12.52 1.10 4.58
CA ILE A 92 -12.99 -0.16 3.96
C ILE A 92 -12.62 -0.19 2.48
N SER A 93 -12.87 0.90 1.76
CA SER A 93 -12.60 0.99 0.31
C SER A 93 -11.10 0.86 0.01
N VAL A 94 -10.26 1.58 0.76
CA VAL A 94 -8.79 1.48 0.64
C VAL A 94 -8.31 0.10 1.07
N GLY A 95 -8.93 -0.52 2.09
CA GLY A 95 -8.63 -1.87 2.53
C GLY A 95 -8.88 -2.91 1.43
N PHE A 96 -9.99 -2.81 0.71
CA PHE A 96 -10.26 -3.68 -0.45
C PHE A 96 -9.27 -3.47 -1.59
N LEU A 97 -8.92 -2.21 -1.89
CA LEU A 97 -7.88 -1.91 -2.90
C LEU A 97 -6.51 -2.45 -2.47
N SER A 98 -6.18 -2.38 -1.19
CA SER A 98 -4.95 -2.93 -0.62
C SER A 98 -4.89 -4.46 -0.79
N ILE A 99 -5.98 -5.17 -0.52
CA ILE A 99 -6.08 -6.62 -0.74
C ILE A 99 -5.98 -6.95 -2.23
N TYR A 100 -6.63 -6.16 -3.10
CA TYR A 100 -6.53 -6.32 -4.54
C TYR A 100 -5.07 -6.16 -5.03
N PHE A 101 -4.35 -5.14 -4.55
CA PHE A 101 -2.93 -5.00 -4.85
C PHE A 101 -2.09 -6.13 -4.28
N SER A 102 -2.39 -6.66 -3.09
CA SER A 102 -1.72 -7.85 -2.57
C SER A 102 -1.86 -9.05 -3.51
N ILE A 103 -3.02 -9.24 -4.13
CA ILE A 103 -3.23 -10.31 -5.13
C ILE A 103 -2.36 -10.05 -6.37
N ILE A 104 -2.32 -8.81 -6.86
CA ILE A 104 -1.47 -8.45 -8.00
C ILE A 104 0.02 -8.68 -7.67
N PHE A 105 0.51 -8.19 -6.54
CA PHE A 105 1.90 -8.36 -6.13
C PHE A 105 2.26 -9.82 -5.88
N TRP A 106 1.31 -10.63 -5.45
CA TRP A 106 1.51 -12.08 -5.38
C TRP A 106 1.74 -12.71 -6.75
N VAL A 107 1.03 -12.27 -7.78
CA VAL A 107 1.13 -12.81 -9.14
C VAL A 107 2.35 -12.26 -9.87
N PHE A 108 2.55 -10.94 -9.82
CA PHE A 108 3.57 -10.25 -10.64
C PHE A 108 4.92 -10.13 -9.95
N GLU A 109 4.95 -9.91 -8.64
CA GLU A 109 6.17 -9.52 -7.92
C GLU A 109 6.80 -10.67 -7.13
N LYS A 110 5.99 -11.68 -6.73
CA LYS A 110 6.44 -12.75 -5.84
C LYS A 110 7.73 -13.41 -6.27
N GLU A 111 7.82 -13.91 -7.50
CA GLU A 111 8.99 -14.68 -7.95
C GLU A 111 10.29 -13.87 -7.89
N TYR A 112 10.19 -12.55 -8.02
CA TYR A 112 11.30 -11.62 -8.06
C TYR A 112 11.68 -11.14 -6.66
N THR A 113 10.70 -10.55 -5.96
CA THR A 113 10.90 -9.97 -4.65
C THR A 113 11.26 -11.05 -3.64
N TYR A 114 10.62 -12.22 -3.71
CA TYR A 114 10.92 -13.34 -2.82
C TYR A 114 12.36 -13.83 -2.96
N LYS A 115 12.89 -13.93 -4.19
CA LYS A 115 14.30 -14.31 -4.42
C LYS A 115 15.26 -13.26 -3.88
N SER A 116 14.91 -11.98 -4.00
CA SER A 116 15.79 -10.87 -3.60
C SER A 116 15.83 -10.65 -2.09
N VAL A 117 14.69 -10.73 -1.39
CA VAL A 117 14.60 -10.34 0.04
C VAL A 117 14.32 -11.52 0.97
N GLY A 118 14.04 -12.69 0.43
CA GLY A 118 13.72 -13.89 1.21
C GLY A 118 12.29 -13.91 1.78
N TRP A 119 11.96 -15.04 2.41
CA TRP A 119 10.57 -15.36 2.77
C TRP A 119 9.99 -14.46 3.86
N ILE A 120 10.75 -14.18 4.92
CA ILE A 120 10.28 -13.37 6.05
C ILE A 120 9.93 -11.98 5.55
N ALA A 121 10.88 -11.30 4.89
CA ALA A 121 10.66 -9.94 4.40
C ALA A 121 9.52 -9.86 3.39
N TYR A 122 9.36 -10.87 2.52
CA TYR A 122 8.27 -10.89 1.56
C TYR A 122 6.89 -11.01 2.24
N PHE A 123 6.67 -12.02 3.07
CA PHE A 123 5.36 -12.31 3.68
C PHE A 123 5.00 -11.39 4.85
N THR A 124 5.96 -10.67 5.39
CA THR A 124 5.71 -9.65 6.41
C THR A 124 5.56 -8.29 5.76
N TYR A 125 6.57 -7.81 5.04
CA TYR A 125 6.67 -6.42 4.61
C TYR A 125 6.14 -6.19 3.19
N PHE A 126 6.78 -6.78 2.18
CA PHE A 126 6.50 -6.43 0.77
C PHE A 126 5.09 -6.81 0.30
N TRP A 127 4.58 -7.95 0.75
CA TRP A 127 3.24 -8.42 0.44
C TRP A 127 2.29 -8.35 1.65
N GLY A 128 2.83 -8.75 2.82
CA GLY A 128 2.04 -8.93 4.04
C GLY A 128 1.41 -7.65 4.55
N PHE A 129 2.15 -6.54 4.61
CA PHE A 129 1.64 -5.28 5.18
C PHE A 129 0.37 -4.80 4.47
N PHE A 130 0.33 -4.85 3.13
CA PHE A 130 -0.86 -4.50 2.36
C PHE A 130 -2.06 -5.40 2.70
N LEU A 131 -1.84 -6.71 2.83
CA LEU A 131 -2.90 -7.66 3.14
C LEU A 131 -3.41 -7.47 4.58
N TYR A 132 -2.49 -7.47 5.55
CA TYR A 132 -2.82 -7.39 6.97
C TYR A 132 -3.44 -6.05 7.32
N TRP A 133 -2.89 -4.96 6.77
CA TRP A 133 -3.47 -3.64 6.96
C TRP A 133 -4.86 -3.56 6.33
N GLY A 134 -5.04 -4.06 5.09
CA GLY A 134 -6.33 -4.03 4.41
C GLY A 134 -7.42 -4.80 5.15
N LEU A 135 -7.12 -6.02 5.61
CA LEU A 135 -8.03 -6.81 6.43
C LEU A 135 -8.33 -6.13 7.76
N GLY A 136 -7.30 -5.63 8.45
CA GLY A 136 -7.46 -4.93 9.72
C GLY A 136 -8.31 -3.67 9.60
N ALA A 137 -8.09 -2.87 8.56
CA ALA A 137 -8.85 -1.65 8.28
C ALA A 137 -10.33 -1.97 8.01
N ILE A 138 -10.63 -3.02 7.23
CA ILE A 138 -12.00 -3.44 6.96
C ILE A 138 -12.68 -3.91 8.25
N ILE A 139 -12.07 -4.85 8.97
CA ILE A 139 -12.65 -5.44 10.18
C ILE A 139 -12.89 -4.36 11.23
N HIS A 140 -11.89 -3.53 11.51
CA HIS A 140 -12.00 -2.45 12.48
C HIS A 140 -13.10 -1.44 12.10
N SER A 141 -13.16 -1.05 10.82
CA SER A 141 -14.17 -0.12 10.35
C SER A 141 -15.58 -0.68 10.47
N VAL A 142 -15.80 -1.96 10.12
CA VAL A 142 -17.11 -2.61 10.29
C VAL A 142 -17.52 -2.62 11.75
N LEU A 143 -16.61 -2.99 12.66
CA LEU A 143 -16.88 -3.02 14.10
C LEU A 143 -17.21 -1.62 14.64
N GLN A 144 -16.46 -0.59 14.25
CA GLN A 144 -16.73 0.77 14.72
C GLN A 144 -18.00 1.40 14.17
N MET A 145 -18.46 0.98 13.00
CA MET A 145 -19.74 1.46 12.46
C MET A 145 -20.94 0.70 13.04
N SER A 146 -20.72 -0.47 13.64
CA SER A 146 -21.78 -1.28 14.27
C SER A 146 -22.02 -0.98 15.75
N ASN A 147 -21.10 -0.27 16.40
CA ASN A 147 -21.18 0.17 17.80
C ASN A 147 -21.68 1.61 17.89
#